data_AF-K0IWQ6-F1
#
_entry.id   AF-K0IWQ6-F1
#
_cell.length_a   1.000
_cell.length_b   1.000
_cell.length_c   1.000
_cell.angle_alpha   90.00
_cell.angle_beta   90.00
_cell.angle_gamma   90.00
#
_symmetry.space_group_name_H-M   'P 1'
#
loop_
_entity.id
_entity.type
_entity.pdbx_description
1 polymer ?
#
loop_
_entity_poly.entity_id
_entity_poly.type
_entity_poly.pdbx_seq_one_letter_code
_entity_poly.pdbx_strand_id
1 'polypeptide(L)'
;MLYIFIIMGALSAIAGIILTSRLNAGTISAGDMYEMDAIASVVIGGTSLMGGVGTIVGSLLGALIMTSIDNGMSMMNLAPFWQYIVKGLILILAVWLDISSKKKNNA
;
A
#
# COMPACT_ATOMS: atom_id res chain seq x y z
N MET A 1 -21.98 7.04 -5.96
CA MET A 1 -21.65 6.15 -4.82
C MET A 1 -21.78 4.68 -5.17
N LEU A 2 -22.93 4.18 -5.64
CA LEU A 2 -23.08 2.76 -6.02
C LEU A 2 -22.02 2.27 -7.04
N TYR A 3 -21.74 3.06 -8.09
CA TYR A 3 -20.71 2.71 -9.08
C TYR A 3 -19.32 2.50 -8.48
N ILE A 4 -18.94 3.25 -7.44
CA ILE A 4 -17.63 3.14 -6.79
C ILE A 4 -17.54 1.82 -6.01
N PHE A 5 -18.61 1.46 -5.30
CA PHE A 5 -18.67 0.19 -4.58
C PHE A 5 -18.64 -1.03 -5.52
N ILE A 6 -19.33 -0.94 -6.67
CA ILE A 6 -19.30 -2.01 -7.69
C ILE A 6 -17.88 -2.17 -8.24
N ILE A 7 -17.21 -1.07 -8.57
CA ILE A 7 -15.83 -1.10 -9.09
C ILE A 7 -14.86 -1.64 -8.03
N MET A 8 -14.93 -1.16 -6.79
CA MET A 8 -14.07 -1.65 -5.71
C MET A 8 -14.30 -3.13 -5.39
N GLY A 9 -15.56 -3.57 -5.36
CA GLY A 9 -15.88 -4.99 -5.19
C GLY A 9 -15.33 -5.86 -6.31
N ALA A 10 -15.45 -5.41 -7.57
CA ALA A 10 -14.90 -6.12 -8.72
C ALA A 10 -13.36 -6.19 -8.67
N LEU A 11 -12.67 -5.08 -8.36
CA LEU A 11 -11.21 -5.06 -8.25
C LEU A 11 -10.71 -5.95 -7.10
N SER A 12 -11.38 -5.91 -5.95
CA SER A 12 -11.04 -6.76 -4.80
C SER A 12 -11.21 -8.24 -5.11
N ALA A 13 -12.29 -8.62 -5.80
CA ALA A 13 -12.51 -10.00 -6.24
C ALA A 13 -11.39 -10.47 -7.19
N ILE A 14 -10.99 -9.65 -8.17
CA ILE A 14 -9.90 -9.98 -9.10
C ILE A 14 -8.58 -10.13 -8.34
N ALA A 15 -8.26 -9.22 -7.42
CA ALA A 15 -7.05 -9.29 -6.62
C ALA A 15 -7.00 -10.56 -5.76
N GLY A 16 -8.12 -10.94 -5.14
CA GLY A 16 -8.25 -12.16 -4.33
C GLY A 16 -8.05 -13.45 -5.13
N ILE A 17 -8.58 -13.53 -6.36
CA ILE A 17 -8.36 -14.67 -7.26
C ILE A 17 -6.86 -14.80 -7.60
N ILE A 18 -6.21 -13.68 -7.95
CA ILE A 18 -4.78 -13.66 -8.27
C ILE A 18 -3.94 -14.08 -7.07
N LEU A 19 -4.25 -13.57 -5.88
CA LEU A 19 -3.52 -13.91 -4.65
C LEU A 19 -3.65 -15.40 -4.30
N THR A 20 -4.86 -15.95 -4.37
CA THR A 20 -5.12 -17.37 -4.11
C THR A 20 -4.38 -18.26 -5.10
N SER A 21 -4.36 -17.86 -6.38
CA SER A 21 -3.59 -18.55 -7.42
C SER A 21 -2.07 -18.51 -7.16
N ARG A 22 -1.55 -17.39 -6.63
CA ARG A 22 -0.13 -17.27 -6.25
C ARG A 22 0.25 -18.17 -5.07
N LEU A 23 -0.60 -18.23 -4.06
CA LEU A 23 -0.31 -18.96 -2.82
C LEU A 23 -0.66 -20.46 -2.91
N ASN A 24 -1.43 -20.88 -3.92
CA ASN A 24 -1.98 -22.24 -4.07
C ASN A 24 -2.75 -22.76 -2.83
N ALA A 25 -3.08 -21.87 -1.89
CA ALA A 25 -3.71 -22.17 -0.63
C ALA A 25 -4.46 -20.93 -0.10
N GLY A 26 -5.65 -21.14 0.45
CA GLY A 26 -6.39 -20.11 1.18
C GLY A 26 -5.82 -19.93 2.59
N THR A 27 -4.62 -19.36 2.69
CA THR A 27 -4.02 -19.07 4.00
C THR A 27 -4.60 -17.78 4.58
N ILE A 28 -4.96 -17.80 5.86
CA ILE A 28 -5.60 -16.68 6.56
C ILE A 28 -4.63 -15.48 6.65
N SER A 29 -3.33 -15.75 6.70
CA SER A 29 -2.28 -14.73 6.78
C SER A 29 -2.01 -14.01 5.45
N ALA A 30 -2.64 -14.44 4.35
CA ALA A 30 -2.40 -13.86 3.02
C ALA A 30 -2.79 -12.37 2.92
N GLY A 31 -3.77 -11.92 3.71
CA GLY A 31 -4.24 -10.54 3.73
C GLY A 31 -3.61 -9.69 4.82
N ASP A 32 -2.71 -10.24 5.64
CA ASP A 32 -2.09 -9.48 6.72
C ASP A 32 -1.31 -8.28 6.15
N MET A 33 -1.51 -7.11 6.76
CA MET A 33 -0.88 -5.84 6.40
C MET A 33 -1.27 -5.24 5.03
N TYR A 34 -2.18 -5.83 4.27
CA TYR A 34 -2.57 -5.26 2.96
C TYR A 34 -3.22 -3.89 3.09
N GLU A 35 -3.95 -3.64 4.17
CA GLU A 35 -4.50 -2.32 4.48
C GLU A 35 -3.39 -1.30 4.73
N MET A 36 -2.36 -1.69 5.46
CA MET A 36 -1.21 -0.85 5.76
C MET A 36 -0.39 -0.55 4.50
N ASP A 37 -0.17 -1.56 3.65
CA ASP A 37 0.54 -1.40 2.37
C ASP A 37 -0.27 -0.53 1.40
N ALA A 38 -1.60 -0.66 1.39
CA ALA A 38 -2.49 0.20 0.62
C ALA A 38 -2.39 1.66 1.07
N ILE A 39 -2.35 1.93 2.38
CA ILE A 39 -2.17 3.28 2.91
C ILE A 39 -0.76 3.82 2.61
N ALA A 40 0.28 3.03 2.87
CA ALA A 40 1.66 3.45 2.63
C ALA A 40 1.91 3.76 1.15
N SER A 41 1.42 2.91 0.24
CA SER A 41 1.60 3.08 -1.20
C SER A 41 0.95 4.34 -1.75
N VAL A 42 -0.28 4.68 -1.36
CA VAL A 42 -0.94 5.91 -1.83
C VAL A 42 -0.25 7.16 -1.31
N VAL A 43 0.31 7.13 -0.10
CA VAL A 43 1.04 8.27 0.51
C VAL A 43 2.41 8.45 -0.13
N ILE A 44 3.16 7.37 -0.33
CA ILE A 44 4.42 7.39 -1.08
C ILE A 44 4.18 7.91 -2.51
N GLY A 45 3.06 7.50 -3.12
CA GLY A 45 2.61 7.97 -4.42
C GLY A 45 2.19 9.45 -4.48
N GLY A 46 2.21 10.16 -3.35
CA GLY A 46 1.91 11.58 -3.27
C GLY A 46 0.41 11.91 -3.16
N THR A 47 -0.43 10.94 -2.81
CA THR A 47 -1.86 11.19 -2.52
C THR A 47 -2.03 11.63 -1.08
N SER A 48 -2.69 12.77 -0.88
CA SER A 48 -2.98 13.33 0.44
C SER A 48 -3.94 12.44 1.24
N LEU A 49 -3.56 12.11 2.48
CA LEU A 49 -4.41 11.40 3.46
C LEU A 49 -5.65 12.19 3.88
N MET A 50 -5.53 13.52 3.89
CA MET A 50 -6.63 14.43 4.27
C MET A 50 -7.55 14.76 3.08
N GLY A 51 -7.33 14.14 1.93
CA GLY A 51 -8.05 14.43 0.69
C GLY A 51 -7.58 15.72 0.01
N GLY A 52 -8.06 15.94 -1.21
CA GLY A 52 -7.90 17.20 -1.95
C GLY A 52 -6.86 17.20 -3.07
N VAL A 53 -5.77 16.43 -2.99
CA VAL A 53 -4.69 16.43 -4.00
C VAL A 53 -4.02 15.05 -4.10
N GLY A 54 -3.91 14.51 -5.32
CA GLY A 54 -3.23 13.24 -5.61
C GLY A 54 -3.53 12.75 -7.03
N THR A 55 -2.68 11.89 -7.58
CA THR A 55 -2.89 11.29 -8.92
C THR A 55 -2.95 9.77 -8.83
N ILE A 56 -3.81 9.16 -9.66
CA ILE A 56 -3.94 7.70 -9.74
C ILE A 56 -2.60 7.05 -10.13
N VAL A 57 -1.87 7.68 -11.06
CA VAL A 57 -0.57 7.20 -11.55
C VAL A 57 0.48 7.20 -10.44
N GLY A 58 0.52 8.25 -9.61
CA GLY A 58 1.42 8.31 -8.44
C GLY A 58 1.16 7.17 -7.46
N SER A 59 -0.10 6.90 -7.12
CA SER A 59 -0.47 5.78 -6.24
C SER A 59 -0.12 4.41 -6.80
N LEU A 60 -0.27 4.20 -8.12
CA LEU A 60 0.18 2.98 -8.81
C LEU A 60 1.68 2.78 -8.70
N LEU A 61 2.46 3.86 -8.88
CA LEU A 61 3.92 3.82 -8.70
C LEU A 61 4.30 3.55 -7.24
N GLY A 62 3.60 4.15 -6.28
CA GLY A 62 3.79 3.87 -4.86
C GLY A 62 3.49 2.40 -4.50
N ALA A 63 2.45 1.81 -5.09
CA ALA A 63 2.12 0.40 -4.90
C ALA A 63 3.19 -0.53 -5.49
N LEU A 64 3.76 -0.15 -6.65
CA LEU A 64 4.88 -0.86 -7.25
C LEU A 64 6.12 -0.83 -6.34
N ILE A 65 6.43 0.33 -5.75
CA ILE A 65 7.54 0.48 -4.80
C ILE A 65 7.33 -0.42 -3.58
N MET A 66 6.15 -0.36 -2.96
CA MET A 66 5.86 -1.15 -1.76
C MET A 66 5.92 -2.65 -2.03
N THR A 67 5.34 -3.09 -3.14
CA THR A 67 5.38 -4.49 -3.59
C THR A 67 6.83 -4.92 -3.92
N SER A 68 7.65 -4.04 -4.48
CA SER A 68 9.05 -4.35 -4.79
C SER A 68 9.88 -4.52 -3.52
N ILE A 69 9.65 -3.70 -2.49
CA ILE A 69 10.31 -3.82 -1.18
C ILE A 69 9.95 -5.17 -0.54
N ASP A 70 8.68 -5.55 -0.58
CA ASP A 70 8.22 -6.84 -0.05
C ASP A 70 8.86 -8.04 -0.75
N ASN A 71 8.87 -8.01 -2.09
CA ASN A 71 9.54 -9.06 -2.86
C ASN A 71 11.05 -9.06 -2.60
N GLY A 72 11.68 -7.89 -2.47
CA GLY A 72 13.11 -7.76 -2.15
C GLY A 72 13.47 -8.37 -0.80
N MET A 73 12.71 -8.03 0.25
CA MET A 73 12.90 -8.60 1.60
C MET A 73 12.68 -10.12 1.61
N SER A 74 11.68 -10.60 0.85
CA SER A 74 11.41 -12.02 0.68
C SER A 74 12.56 -12.75 -0.03
N MET A 75 13.13 -12.15 -1.09
CA MET A 75 14.29 -12.70 -1.81
C MET A 75 15.55 -12.73 -0.93
N MET A 76 15.70 -11.76 -0.03
CA MET A 76 16.75 -11.74 0.99
C MET A 76 16.52 -12.75 2.14
N ASN A 77 15.45 -13.54 2.08
CA ASN A 77 15.06 -14.51 3.11
C ASN A 77 14.88 -13.88 4.51
N LEU A 78 14.46 -12.61 4.54
CA LEU A 78 14.20 -11.93 5.82
C LEU A 78 12.93 -12.48 6.46
N ALA A 79 13.02 -12.78 7.75
CA ALA A 79 11.86 -13.22 8.53
C ALA A 79 10.72 -12.16 8.48
N PRO A 80 9.43 -12.58 8.51
CA PRO A 80 8.29 -11.66 8.47
C PRO A 80 8.33 -10.55 9.52
N PHE A 81 8.94 -10.84 10.68
CA PHE A 81 9.18 -9.86 11.74
C PHE A 81 9.89 -8.59 11.23
N TRP A 82 10.92 -8.73 10.40
CA TRP A 82 11.65 -7.58 9.83
C TRP A 82 10.80 -6.81 8.83
N GLN A 83 9.95 -7.51 8.07
CA GLN A 83 9.03 -6.87 7.13
C GLN A 83 8.06 -5.95 7.88
N TYR A 84 7.52 -6.38 9.02
CA TYR A 84 6.65 -5.53 9.85
C TYR A 84 7.34 -4.26 10.35
N ILE A 85 8.58 -4.37 10.83
CA ILE A 85 9.36 -3.22 11.29
C ILE A 85 9.62 -2.24 10.15
N VAL A 86 10.05 -2.74 9.00
CA VAL A 86 10.37 -1.91 7.83
C VAL A 86 9.12 -1.24 7.29
N LYS A 87 8.01 -1.96 7.13
CA LYS A 87 6.71 -1.39 6.72
C LYS A 87 6.25 -0.28 7.67
N GLY A 88 6.39 -0.49 8.98
CA GLY A 88 6.08 0.51 10.01
C GLY A 88 6.91 1.78 9.87
N LEU A 89 8.22 1.63 9.71
CA LEU A 89 9.13 2.74 9.47
C LEU A 89 8.78 3.51 8.20
N ILE A 90 8.52 2.81 7.09
CA ILE A 90 8.13 3.40 5.81
C ILE A 90 6.85 4.24 5.99
N LEU A 91 5.83 3.70 6.66
CA LEU A 91 4.57 4.41 6.88
C LEU A 91 4.76 5.66 7.75
N ILE A 92 5.51 5.57 8.85
CA ILE A 92 5.80 6.72 9.72
C ILE A 92 6.51 7.82 8.92
N LEU A 93 7.52 7.47 8.11
CA LEU A 93 8.23 8.42 7.27
C LEU A 93 7.32 9.03 6.20
N ALA A 94 6.51 8.21 5.52
CA ALA A 94 5.59 8.65 4.49
C ALA A 94 4.57 9.66 5.04
N VAL A 95 3.97 9.36 6.20
CA VAL A 95 3.02 10.26 6.88
C VAL A 95 3.70 11.54 7.36
N TRP A 96 4.91 11.44 7.92
CA TRP A 96 5.66 12.61 8.36
C TRP A 96 5.97 13.56 7.19
N LEU A 97 6.35 13.00 6.04
CA LEU A 97 6.58 13.76 4.81
C LEU A 97 5.28 14.38 4.26
N ASP A 98 4.14 13.69 4.29
CA ASP A 98 2.83 14.26 3.89
C ASP A 98 2.49 15.50 4.74
N ILE A 99 2.63 15.37 6.07
CA ILE A 99 2.34 16.47 7.01
C ILE A 99 3.32 17.63 6.84
N SER A 100 4.61 17.34 6.73
CA SER A 100 5.64 18.38 6.58
C SER A 100 5.53 19.11 5.24
N SER A 101 5.18 18.41 4.17
CA SER A 101 4.99 19.02 2.84
C SER A 101 3.79 19.97 2.81
N LYS A 102 2.71 19.67 3.55
CA LYS A 102 1.58 20.59 3.71
C LYS A 102 1.94 21.85 4.48
N LYS A 103 2.77 21.75 5.52
CA LYS A 103 3.21 22.91 6.31
C LYS A 103 3.95 23.94 5.44
N LYS A 104 4.68 23.49 4.42
CA LYS A 104 5.44 24.35 3.49
C LYS A 104 4.55 25.10 2.48
N ASN A 105 3.35 24.61 2.18
CA ASN A 105 2.43 25.29 1.26
C ASN A 105 1.55 26.35 1.94
N ASN A 106 1.50 26.38 3.27
CA ASN A 106 0.73 27.34 4.08
C ASN A 106 1.61 28.39 4.79
N ALA A 107 2.88 28.51 4.41
CA ALA A 107 3.84 29.51 4.87
C ALA A 107 4.47 30.20 3.67
#